data_AF-A0A7V9L320-F1
#
_entry.id   AF-A0A7V9L320-F1
#
_cell.length_a   1.000
_cell.length_b   1.000
_cell.length_c   1.000
_cell.angle_alpha   90.00
_cell.angle_beta   90.00
_cell.angle_gamma   90.00
#
_symmetry.space_group_name_H-M   'P 1'
#
loop_
_entity.id
_entity.type
_entity.pdbx_description
1 polymer ?
#
loop_
_entity_poly.entity_id
_entity_poly.type
_entity_poly.pdbx_seq_one_letter_code
_entity_poly.pdbx_strand_id
1 'polypeptide(L)'
;MPTTSFSRNVRNPATVAVSLFVLLFALLGSVLAEGRGRGPQRQPTPQGPVRHETKFRQVPGASLEIRATTYDGSTNGTLTVEIRNPAKTAQKFAATGLYFVPEGDPDQAPQRLGAVGPMQITRGDGKEKTELVIAAGATVEVKLDVFCIDSHRSSPSPQNVFNVGVSRLPKELAATIEGRADNAVRAKRASGAAARPAAKSEIQSEVWKSRDAKWIKLDGEGQQEATK
;
A
#
# COMPACT_ATOMS: atom_id res chain seq x y z
N MET A 1 58.43 -36.70 -21.45
CA MET A 1 59.21 -37.36 -20.38
C MET A 1 59.13 -36.49 -19.11
N PRO A 2 59.14 -37.10 -17.91
CA PRO A 2 58.17 -36.98 -16.81
C PRO A 2 58.34 -35.69 -15.95
N THR A 3 57.52 -35.30 -14.98
CA THR A 3 56.94 -36.09 -13.87
C THR A 3 55.80 -35.34 -13.17
N THR A 4 54.82 -36.11 -12.74
CA THR A 4 53.71 -35.83 -11.81
C THR A 4 54.14 -35.37 -10.42
N SER A 5 53.32 -34.55 -9.73
CA SER A 5 53.00 -34.83 -8.33
C SER A 5 51.67 -34.20 -7.88
N PHE A 6 50.77 -35.08 -7.46
CA PHE A 6 49.50 -34.85 -6.77
C PHE A 6 49.77 -34.50 -5.30
N SER A 7 48.99 -33.59 -4.71
CA SER A 7 48.90 -33.50 -3.24
C SER A 7 47.44 -33.50 -2.78
N ARG A 8 47.20 -34.30 -1.74
CA ARG A 8 45.93 -34.90 -1.35
C ARG A 8 45.07 -34.00 -0.46
N ASN A 9 43.77 -34.16 -0.65
CA ASN A 9 42.69 -33.87 0.30
C ASN A 9 42.98 -34.32 1.73
N VAL A 10 42.74 -33.43 2.70
CA VAL A 10 42.64 -33.76 4.13
C VAL A 10 41.15 -33.82 4.50
N ARG A 11 40.69 -34.99 4.95
CA ARG A 11 39.37 -35.21 5.54
C ARG A 11 39.47 -35.00 7.05
N ASN A 12 38.60 -34.16 7.61
CA ASN A 12 38.36 -34.06 9.06
C ASN A 12 37.50 -35.25 9.52
N PRO A 13 37.87 -35.97 10.60
CA PRO A 13 36.98 -36.91 11.26
C PRO A 13 36.16 -36.21 12.35
N ALA A 14 34.84 -36.38 12.27
CA ALA A 14 33.90 -36.06 13.33
C ALA A 14 34.06 -37.05 14.49
N THR A 15 34.20 -36.53 15.71
CA THR A 15 34.18 -37.30 16.95
C THR A 15 32.73 -37.40 17.43
N VAL A 16 32.19 -38.62 17.41
CA VAL A 16 30.93 -38.98 18.08
C VAL A 16 31.28 -39.53 19.45
N ALA A 17 30.75 -38.91 20.51
CA ALA A 17 30.80 -39.46 21.86
C ALA A 17 29.37 -39.56 22.41
N VAL A 18 28.97 -40.78 22.74
CA VAL A 18 27.73 -41.16 23.41
C VAL A 18 28.10 -41.56 24.84
N SER A 19 27.40 -41.02 25.85
CA SER A 19 27.24 -41.61 27.20
C SER A 19 26.17 -40.76 27.92
N LEU A 20 24.92 -41.22 28.02
CA LEU A 20 24.38 -42.14 29.03
C LEU A 20 24.54 -41.60 30.46
N PHE A 21 23.52 -40.88 30.94
CA PHE A 21 23.28 -40.70 32.37
C PHE A 21 21.80 -40.96 32.65
N VAL A 22 21.55 -42.16 33.21
CA VAL A 22 20.30 -42.54 33.85
C VAL A 22 20.38 -42.02 35.28
N LEU A 23 19.46 -41.16 35.67
CA LEU A 23 19.20 -40.93 37.10
C LEU A 23 17.69 -40.83 37.33
N LEU A 24 17.23 -41.93 37.91
CA LEU A 24 15.90 -42.20 38.41
C LEU A 24 15.69 -41.36 39.68
N PHE A 25 14.74 -40.43 39.67
CA PHE A 25 14.11 -39.93 40.90
C PHE A 25 12.61 -39.89 40.69
N ALA A 26 11.94 -40.85 41.30
CA ALA A 26 10.50 -40.88 41.47
C ALA A 26 10.15 -40.27 42.83
N LEU A 27 8.98 -39.63 42.85
CA LEU A 27 8.00 -39.49 43.94
C LEU A 27 7.82 -38.11 44.60
N LEU A 28 6.52 -37.77 44.61
CA LEU A 28 5.74 -36.84 45.43
C LEU A 28 5.66 -35.36 45.00
N GLY A 29 4.44 -34.99 44.58
CA GLY A 29 4.00 -33.60 44.50
C GLY A 29 2.80 -33.37 43.60
N SER A 30 1.62 -33.89 43.98
CA SER A 30 0.35 -33.49 43.38
C SER A 30 0.11 -31.99 43.63
N VAL A 31 0.20 -31.16 42.60
CA VAL A 31 -0.45 -29.84 42.59
C VAL A 31 -1.23 -29.72 41.28
N LEU A 32 -2.55 -29.69 41.43
CA LEU A 32 -3.52 -29.31 40.42
C LEU A 32 -3.17 -27.90 39.91
N ALA A 33 -2.71 -27.80 38.68
CA ALA A 33 -2.73 -26.56 37.93
C ALA A 33 -3.69 -26.76 36.76
N GLU A 34 -4.86 -26.13 36.84
CA GLU A 34 -5.80 -25.97 35.73
C GLU A 34 -5.07 -25.33 34.55
N GLY A 35 -4.62 -26.18 33.63
CA GLY A 35 -4.25 -25.77 32.29
C GLY A 35 -5.48 -25.27 31.57
N ARG A 36 -5.81 -23.98 31.75
CA ARG A 36 -6.63 -23.24 30.77
C ARG A 36 -5.88 -23.30 29.46
N GLY A 37 -6.28 -24.25 28.61
CA GLY A 37 -5.85 -24.30 27.23
C GLY A 37 -6.09 -22.93 26.59
N ARG A 38 -5.00 -22.25 26.23
CA ARG A 38 -5.06 -21.26 25.15
C ARG A 38 -5.52 -22.02 23.92
N GLY A 39 -6.82 -21.95 23.63
CA GLY A 39 -7.34 -22.37 22.35
C GLY A 39 -6.54 -21.69 21.23
N PRO A 40 -6.40 -22.31 20.05
CA PRO A 40 -5.71 -21.71 18.93
C PRO A 40 -6.29 -20.31 18.69
N GLN A 41 -5.46 -19.27 18.83
CA GLN A 41 -5.81 -17.94 18.36
C GLN A 41 -6.13 -18.10 16.88
N ARG A 42 -7.42 -18.06 16.54
CA ARG A 42 -7.86 -17.97 15.15
C ARG A 42 -7.18 -16.73 14.59
N GLN A 43 -6.23 -16.92 13.68
CA GLN A 43 -5.71 -15.82 12.89
C GLN A 43 -6.93 -15.13 12.26
N PRO A 44 -7.10 -13.80 12.43
CA PRO A 44 -8.18 -13.10 11.76
C PRO A 44 -8.04 -13.37 10.26
N THR A 45 -9.07 -13.95 9.66
CA THR A 45 -9.12 -14.25 8.24
C THR A 45 -8.82 -12.96 7.47
N PRO A 46 -7.99 -12.99 6.41
CA PRO A 46 -7.80 -11.82 5.56
C PRO A 46 -9.16 -11.35 5.06
N GLN A 47 -9.61 -10.21 5.57
CA GLN A 47 -10.89 -9.63 5.16
C GLN A 47 -10.67 -8.98 3.79
N GLY A 48 -11.35 -9.50 2.77
CA GLY A 48 -11.27 -9.00 1.40
C GLY A 48 -11.78 -7.56 1.25
N PRO A 49 -11.70 -6.99 0.04
CA PRO A 49 -12.16 -5.64 -0.25
C PRO A 49 -13.63 -5.43 0.15
N VAL A 50 -13.89 -4.35 0.88
CA VAL A 50 -15.24 -3.95 1.32
C VAL A 50 -15.68 -2.72 0.53
N ARG A 51 -16.94 -2.71 0.08
CA ARG A 51 -17.55 -1.53 -0.53
C ARG A 51 -18.16 -0.64 0.55
N HIS A 52 -17.76 0.62 0.54
CA HIS A 52 -18.21 1.68 1.43
C HIS A 52 -19.08 2.67 0.67
N GLU A 53 -20.23 3.02 1.23
CA GLU A 53 -21.14 4.02 0.66
C GLU A 53 -20.79 5.41 1.21
N THR A 54 -19.67 5.96 0.76
CA THR A 54 -19.24 7.31 1.15
C THR A 54 -20.03 8.38 0.39
N LYS A 55 -19.98 9.61 0.91
CA LYS A 55 -20.61 10.77 0.27
C LYS A 55 -19.74 11.29 -0.87
N PHE A 56 -20.38 11.74 -1.94
CA PHE A 56 -19.70 12.53 -2.97
C PHE A 56 -19.15 13.82 -2.37
N ARG A 57 -17.89 14.12 -2.68
CA ARG A 57 -17.19 15.34 -2.31
C ARG A 57 -16.63 16.00 -3.55
N GLN A 58 -16.48 17.32 -3.54
CA GLN A 58 -15.90 18.04 -4.66
C GLN A 58 -14.45 17.59 -4.93
N VAL A 59 -14.12 17.35 -6.19
CA VAL A 59 -12.74 17.14 -6.63
C VAL A 59 -11.99 18.47 -6.52
N PRO A 60 -10.89 18.56 -5.76
CA PRO A 60 -10.16 19.83 -5.61
C PRO A 60 -9.71 20.41 -6.95
N GLY A 61 -10.12 21.65 -7.21
CA GLY A 61 -9.81 22.38 -8.44
C GLY A 61 -10.65 21.99 -9.67
N ALA A 62 -11.77 21.26 -9.50
CA ALA A 62 -12.64 20.89 -10.61
C ALA A 62 -14.14 21.02 -10.26
N SER A 63 -14.97 21.10 -11.31
CA SER A 63 -16.44 21.02 -11.23
C SER A 63 -16.92 19.57 -11.33
N LEU A 64 -16.23 18.68 -10.64
CA LEU A 64 -16.52 17.24 -10.54
C LEU A 64 -16.67 16.87 -9.07
N GLU A 65 -17.36 15.78 -8.82
CA GLU A 65 -17.45 15.17 -7.49
C GLU A 65 -16.91 13.76 -7.53
N ILE A 66 -16.35 13.28 -6.42
CA ILE A 66 -15.73 11.97 -6.29
C ILE A 66 -16.10 11.35 -4.94
N ARG A 67 -16.23 10.02 -4.92
CA ARG A 67 -16.32 9.24 -3.69
C ARG A 67 -15.48 7.97 -3.80
N ALA A 68 -14.80 7.58 -2.73
CA ALA A 68 -14.09 6.31 -2.68
C ALA A 68 -15.03 5.21 -2.24
N THR A 69 -15.08 4.13 -3.01
CA THR A 69 -16.04 3.04 -2.78
C THR A 69 -15.37 1.78 -2.29
N THR A 70 -14.18 1.43 -2.77
CA THR A 70 -13.51 0.19 -2.36
C THR A 70 -12.02 0.38 -2.35
N TYR A 71 -11.38 0.03 -1.24
CA TYR A 71 -9.93 -0.08 -1.15
C TYR A 71 -9.53 -1.56 -1.13
N ASP A 72 -8.62 -1.92 -2.05
CA ASP A 72 -7.99 -3.24 -2.11
C ASP A 72 -6.48 -3.06 -2.01
N GLY A 73 -5.93 -3.24 -0.81
CA GLY A 73 -4.51 -3.05 -0.58
C GLY A 73 -4.11 -3.04 0.89
N SER A 74 -2.84 -2.67 1.10
CA SER A 74 -2.26 -2.40 2.42
C SER A 74 -1.31 -1.21 2.35
N THR A 75 -0.04 -1.43 2.04
CA THR A 75 0.95 -0.35 1.88
C THR A 75 0.81 0.36 0.53
N ASN A 76 0.29 -0.35 -0.48
CA ASN A 76 -0.19 0.20 -1.74
C ASN A 76 -1.39 -0.64 -2.18
N GLY A 77 -2.12 -0.18 -3.19
CA GLY A 77 -3.31 -0.89 -3.61
C GLY A 77 -4.03 -0.23 -4.76
N THR A 78 -5.27 -0.65 -4.94
CA THR A 78 -6.21 -0.05 -5.88
C THR A 78 -7.38 0.54 -5.11
N LEU A 79 -7.67 1.81 -5.37
CA LEU A 79 -8.83 2.49 -4.84
C LEU A 79 -9.85 2.66 -5.98
N THR A 80 -10.97 1.97 -5.87
CA THR A 80 -12.13 2.21 -6.73
C THR A 80 -12.82 3.48 -6.27
N VAL A 81 -13.07 4.38 -7.22
CA VAL A 81 -13.76 5.64 -7.01
C VAL A 81 -14.91 5.77 -8.01
N GLU A 82 -15.97 6.42 -7.58
CA GLU A 82 -17.01 6.91 -8.49
C GLU A 82 -16.84 8.42 -8.66
N ILE A 83 -16.87 8.88 -9.90
CA ILE A 83 -16.71 10.29 -10.26
C ILE A 83 -17.97 10.73 -10.97
N ARG A 84 -18.59 11.80 -10.45
CA ARG A 84 -19.84 12.37 -10.94
C ARG A 84 -19.56 13.74 -11.55
N ASN A 85 -20.11 13.99 -12.72
CA ASN A 85 -20.14 15.30 -13.35
C ASN A 85 -21.55 15.91 -13.21
N PRO A 86 -21.79 16.78 -12.22
CA PRO A 86 -23.09 17.44 -12.07
C PRO A 86 -23.32 18.57 -13.08
N ALA A 87 -22.30 18.96 -13.86
CA ALA A 87 -22.40 20.05 -14.82
C ALA A 87 -23.18 19.64 -16.08
N LYS A 88 -23.65 20.66 -16.82
CA LYS A 88 -24.35 20.51 -18.11
C LYS A 88 -23.39 20.34 -19.31
N THR A 89 -22.09 20.37 -19.07
CA THR A 89 -21.04 20.20 -20.08
C THR A 89 -20.09 19.08 -19.67
N ALA A 90 -19.43 18.46 -20.65
CA ALA A 90 -18.41 17.47 -20.36
C ALA A 90 -17.23 18.11 -19.59
N GLN A 91 -16.67 17.37 -18.64
CA GLN A 91 -15.58 17.83 -17.77
C GLN A 91 -14.40 16.87 -17.87
N LYS A 92 -13.19 17.42 -17.75
CA LYS A 92 -11.97 16.61 -17.70
C LYS A 92 -11.65 16.22 -16.25
N PHE A 93 -11.29 14.97 -16.06
CA PHE A 93 -10.84 14.41 -14.80
C PHE A 93 -9.38 13.97 -14.92
N ALA A 94 -8.56 14.41 -13.96
CA ALA A 94 -7.19 13.97 -13.78
C ALA A 94 -6.95 13.61 -12.31
N ALA A 95 -6.33 12.44 -12.09
CA ALA A 95 -6.03 11.93 -10.75
C ALA A 95 -4.75 12.53 -10.14
N THR A 96 -3.91 13.18 -10.95
CA THR A 96 -2.64 13.79 -10.52
C THR A 96 -2.78 14.64 -9.27
N GLY A 97 -2.04 14.29 -8.22
CA GLY A 97 -2.05 15.00 -6.95
C GLY A 97 -3.33 14.85 -6.12
N LEU A 98 -4.29 14.03 -6.53
CA LEU A 98 -5.35 13.60 -5.61
C LEU A 98 -4.74 12.73 -4.51
N TYR A 99 -5.22 12.94 -3.30
CA TYR A 99 -4.97 12.04 -2.19
C TYR A 99 -6.25 11.84 -1.38
N PHE A 100 -6.27 10.77 -0.61
CA PHE A 100 -7.41 10.33 0.15
C PHE A 100 -7.04 10.20 1.62
N VAL A 101 -7.90 10.79 2.45
CA VAL A 101 -7.76 10.88 3.90
C VAL A 101 -8.64 9.80 4.53
N PRO A 102 -8.08 8.93 5.38
CA PRO A 102 -8.88 7.96 6.12
C PRO A 102 -9.81 8.66 7.11
N GLU A 103 -11.00 8.12 7.31
CA GLU A 103 -11.88 8.56 8.39
C GLU A 103 -11.36 8.11 9.77
N GLY A 104 -11.70 8.87 10.80
CA GLY A 104 -11.34 8.60 12.18
C GLY A 104 -10.55 9.73 12.83
N ASP A 105 -10.00 9.44 14.00
CA ASP A 105 -9.12 10.34 14.74
C ASP A 105 -7.80 10.55 13.97
N PRO A 106 -7.44 11.80 13.60
CA PRO A 106 -6.19 12.11 12.90
C PRO A 106 -4.91 11.54 13.54
N ASP A 107 -4.90 11.37 14.86
CA ASP A 107 -3.73 10.84 15.60
C ASP A 107 -3.63 9.31 15.59
N GLN A 108 -4.71 8.62 15.25
CA GLN A 108 -4.79 7.15 15.21
C GLN A 108 -5.09 6.59 13.82
N ALA A 109 -5.51 7.46 12.90
CA ALA A 109 -5.88 7.06 11.55
C ALA A 109 -4.66 6.53 10.78
N PRO A 110 -4.85 5.55 9.88
CA PRO A 110 -3.76 4.99 9.09
C PRO A 110 -3.18 6.02 8.10
N GLN A 111 -2.24 5.56 7.27
CA GLN A 111 -1.67 6.38 6.22
C GLN A 111 -2.74 6.89 5.25
N ARG A 112 -2.54 8.11 4.76
CA ARG A 112 -3.27 8.65 3.61
C ARG A 112 -2.81 7.96 2.33
N LEU A 113 -3.67 7.99 1.32
CA LEU A 113 -3.43 7.35 0.03
C LEU A 113 -3.28 8.40 -1.06
N GLY A 114 -2.10 8.49 -1.69
CA GLY A 114 -1.88 9.33 -2.87
C GLY A 114 -2.17 8.56 -4.16
N ALA A 115 -2.93 9.15 -5.07
CA ALA A 115 -3.11 8.59 -6.41
C ALA A 115 -1.85 8.87 -7.25
N VAL A 116 -1.24 7.82 -7.81
CA VAL A 116 0.01 7.94 -8.56
C VAL A 116 -0.10 7.28 -9.93
N GLY A 117 0.17 8.09 -10.96
CA GLY A 117 0.23 7.75 -12.38
C GLY A 117 -1.14 7.40 -13.02
N PRO A 118 -1.16 6.83 -14.24
CA PRO A 118 -2.39 6.62 -14.98
C PRO A 118 -3.41 5.74 -14.24
N MET A 119 -4.68 6.11 -14.38
CA MET A 119 -5.85 5.42 -13.84
C MET A 119 -6.36 4.35 -14.80
N GLN A 120 -7.04 3.33 -14.28
CA GLN A 120 -7.73 2.30 -15.08
C GLN A 120 -9.24 2.54 -15.05
N ILE A 121 -9.90 2.44 -16.21
CA ILE A 121 -11.37 2.62 -16.29
C ILE A 121 -12.04 1.25 -16.23
N THR A 122 -12.86 1.01 -15.20
CA THR A 122 -13.51 -0.30 -14.99
C THR A 122 -14.52 -0.67 -16.08
N ARG A 123 -15.14 0.33 -16.72
CA ARG A 123 -16.14 0.15 -17.79
C ARG A 123 -15.64 0.53 -19.20
N GLY A 124 -14.32 0.47 -19.41
CA GLY A 124 -13.67 0.80 -20.69
C GLY A 124 -12.87 -0.36 -21.26
N ASP A 125 -11.99 -0.07 -22.21
CA ASP A 125 -11.07 -1.03 -22.85
C ASP A 125 -9.94 -1.54 -21.93
N GLY A 126 -10.08 -1.35 -20.60
CA GLY A 126 -9.07 -1.71 -19.60
C GLY A 126 -7.76 -0.91 -19.70
N LYS A 127 -7.70 0.11 -20.56
CA LYS A 127 -6.46 0.88 -20.76
C LYS A 127 -6.21 1.87 -19.64
N GLU A 128 -4.94 1.98 -19.28
CA GLU A 128 -4.39 3.04 -18.46
C GLU A 128 -4.56 4.41 -19.15
N LYS A 129 -5.08 5.41 -18.42
CA LYS A 129 -5.26 6.79 -18.91
C LYS A 129 -4.78 7.80 -17.87
N THR A 130 -4.24 8.93 -18.30
CA THR A 130 -3.87 10.04 -17.41
C THR A 130 -4.98 11.06 -17.25
N GLU A 131 -5.91 11.11 -18.22
CA GLU A 131 -7.07 11.99 -18.23
C GLU A 131 -8.31 11.22 -18.73
N LEU A 132 -9.48 11.58 -18.20
CA LEU A 132 -10.79 11.08 -18.63
C LEU A 132 -11.74 12.25 -18.88
N VAL A 133 -12.46 12.24 -19.99
CA VAL A 133 -13.59 13.15 -20.23
C VAL A 133 -14.87 12.49 -19.70
N ILE A 134 -15.52 13.15 -18.74
CA ILE A 134 -16.78 12.71 -18.15
C ILE A 134 -17.91 13.54 -18.74
N ALA A 135 -18.83 12.88 -19.44
CA ALA A 135 -19.97 13.53 -20.06
C ALA A 135 -20.84 14.29 -19.03
N ALA A 136 -21.60 15.28 -19.50
CA ALA A 136 -22.54 16.03 -18.67
C ALA A 136 -23.53 15.09 -17.96
N GLY A 137 -23.76 15.30 -16.67
CA GLY A 137 -24.66 14.47 -15.85
C GLY A 137 -24.19 13.03 -15.61
N ALA A 138 -23.04 12.61 -16.14
CA ALA A 138 -22.60 11.23 -16.04
C ALA A 138 -21.94 10.91 -14.69
N THR A 139 -22.02 9.64 -14.29
CA THR A 139 -21.21 9.06 -13.22
C THR A 139 -20.43 7.88 -13.77
N VAL A 140 -19.13 7.85 -13.52
CA VAL A 140 -18.22 6.80 -14.00
C VAL A 140 -17.45 6.19 -12.84
N GLU A 141 -17.16 4.90 -12.94
CA GLU A 141 -16.31 4.20 -11.98
C GLU A 141 -14.89 4.06 -12.55
N VAL A 142 -13.90 4.36 -11.71
CA VAL A 142 -12.47 4.37 -12.05
C VAL A 142 -11.69 3.66 -10.94
N LYS A 143 -10.67 2.91 -11.34
CA LYS A 143 -9.68 2.31 -10.44
C LYS A 143 -8.40 3.14 -10.46
N LEU A 144 -8.01 3.62 -9.30
CA LEU A 144 -6.77 4.39 -9.11
C LEU A 144 -5.73 3.48 -8.47
N ASP A 145 -4.52 3.45 -9.02
CA ASP A 145 -3.38 2.96 -8.26
C ASP A 145 -3.04 4.00 -7.18
N VAL A 146 -3.05 3.53 -5.94
CA VAL A 146 -2.82 4.38 -4.77
C VAL A 146 -1.68 3.83 -3.93
N PHE A 147 -0.94 4.76 -3.34
CA PHE A 147 0.26 4.49 -2.56
C PHE A 147 0.14 5.22 -1.24
N CYS A 148 0.59 4.58 -0.15
CA CYS A 148 0.56 5.27 1.13
C CYS A 148 1.57 6.42 1.12
N ILE A 149 1.20 7.59 1.64
CA ILE A 149 2.06 8.77 1.60
C ILE A 149 2.79 9.03 2.92
N ASP A 150 2.31 8.50 4.05
CA ASP A 150 2.79 8.87 5.40
C ASP A 150 3.60 7.76 6.07
N SER A 151 4.90 7.65 5.79
CA SER A 151 5.75 6.52 6.19
C SER A 151 5.70 6.14 7.68
N HIS A 152 5.33 7.07 8.55
CA HIS A 152 5.26 6.90 10.01
C HIS A 152 3.92 6.45 10.57
N ARG A 153 2.82 6.45 9.79
CA ARG A 153 1.54 5.90 10.26
C ARG A 153 1.41 4.42 9.90
N SER A 154 0.49 3.72 10.57
CA SER A 154 0.17 2.32 10.22
C SER A 154 -0.41 2.22 8.81
N SER A 155 -0.05 1.16 8.07
CA SER A 155 -0.69 0.87 6.78
C SER A 155 -2.21 0.70 6.95
N PRO A 156 -3.02 1.18 6.00
CA PRO A 156 -4.45 0.92 5.99
C PRO A 156 -4.78 -0.54 5.69
N SER A 157 -6.04 -0.89 5.93
CA SER A 157 -6.67 -2.14 5.56
C SER A 157 -7.90 -1.88 4.69
N PRO A 158 -8.44 -2.91 4.01
CA PRO A 158 -9.66 -2.77 3.19
C PRO A 158 -10.91 -2.28 3.93
N GLN A 159 -10.89 -2.32 5.27
CA GLN A 159 -11.99 -1.86 6.12
C GLN A 159 -11.96 -0.35 6.34
N ASN A 160 -10.82 0.32 6.10
CA ASN A 160 -10.72 1.75 6.26
C ASN A 160 -11.55 2.48 5.21
N VAL A 161 -12.29 3.50 5.66
CA VAL A 161 -13.08 4.38 4.82
C VAL A 161 -12.24 5.59 4.45
N PHE A 162 -12.27 6.01 3.19
CA PHE A 162 -11.48 7.10 2.67
C PHE A 162 -12.34 8.20 2.05
N ASN A 163 -11.95 9.45 2.28
CA ASN A 163 -12.50 10.62 1.62
C ASN A 163 -11.42 11.30 0.80
N VAL A 164 -11.75 11.91 -0.34
CA VAL A 164 -10.78 12.77 -1.04
C VAL A 164 -10.39 13.94 -0.13
N GLY A 165 -9.11 14.33 -0.15
CA GLY A 165 -8.65 15.58 0.48
C GLY A 165 -9.40 16.79 -0.08
N VAL A 166 -9.50 17.84 0.73
CA VAL A 166 -10.09 19.12 0.28
C VAL A 166 -9.13 19.91 -0.61
N SER A 167 -7.84 19.55 -0.55
CA SER A 167 -6.77 20.07 -1.40
C SER A 167 -6.16 18.95 -2.26
N ARG A 168 -5.38 19.34 -3.28
CA ARG A 168 -4.44 18.41 -3.94
C ARG A 168 -3.11 18.42 -3.18
N LEU A 169 -2.32 17.36 -3.36
CA LEU A 169 -0.91 17.38 -3.02
C LEU A 169 -0.26 18.61 -3.68
N PRO A 170 0.69 19.27 -2.99
CA PRO A 170 1.47 20.36 -3.55
C PRO A 170 2.05 19.96 -4.92
N LYS A 171 1.94 20.86 -5.90
CA LYS A 171 2.28 20.55 -7.31
C LYS A 171 3.68 19.96 -7.48
N GLU A 172 4.66 20.51 -6.78
CA GLU A 172 6.05 20.02 -6.81
C GLU A 172 6.19 18.59 -6.23
N LEU A 173 5.47 18.29 -5.15
CA LEU A 173 5.47 16.97 -4.54
C LEU A 173 4.79 15.95 -5.47
N ALA A 174 3.62 16.30 -6.03
CA ALA A 174 2.91 15.45 -6.98
C ALA A 174 3.78 15.15 -8.21
N ALA A 175 4.40 16.17 -8.81
CA ALA A 175 5.28 16.01 -9.97
C ALA A 175 6.52 15.15 -9.64
N THR A 176 7.10 15.31 -8.45
CA THR A 176 8.25 14.51 -8.01
C THR A 176 7.87 13.04 -7.86
N ILE A 177 6.72 12.75 -7.23
CA ILE A 177 6.20 11.40 -7.06
C ILE A 177 5.91 10.76 -8.41
N GLU A 178 5.21 11.46 -9.31
CA GLU A 178 4.89 10.97 -10.65
C GLU A 178 6.15 10.67 -11.46
N GLY A 179 7.12 11.59 -11.49
CA GLY A 179 8.37 11.39 -12.21
C GLY A 179 9.16 10.18 -11.69
N ARG A 180 9.24 9.99 -10.38
CA ARG A 180 9.90 8.82 -9.78
C ARG A 180 9.14 7.52 -10.07
N ALA A 181 7.81 7.56 -10.01
CA ALA A 181 6.98 6.41 -10.34
C ALA A 181 7.16 5.98 -11.80
N ASP A 182 7.14 6.93 -12.73
CA ASP A 182 7.38 6.67 -14.15
C ASP A 182 8.78 6.10 -14.39
N ASN A 183 9.80 6.59 -13.66
CA ASN A 183 11.14 6.01 -13.74
C ASN A 183 11.16 4.54 -13.29
N ALA A 184 10.50 4.22 -12.17
CA ALA A 184 10.39 2.85 -11.66
C ALA A 184 9.67 1.93 -12.65
N VAL A 185 8.56 2.38 -13.22
CA VAL A 185 7.84 1.64 -14.26
C VAL A 185 8.71 1.43 -15.50
N ARG A 186 9.40 2.47 -15.99
CA ARG A 186 10.30 2.33 -17.16
C ARG A 186 11.43 1.33 -16.91
N ALA A 187 12.02 1.32 -15.71
CA ALA A 187 13.05 0.35 -15.34
C ALA A 187 12.53 -1.10 -15.40
N LYS A 188 11.28 -1.35 -15.02
CA LYS A 188 10.65 -2.69 -15.11
C LYS A 188 10.15 -3.04 -16.51
N ARG A 189 9.84 -2.07 -17.38
CA ARG A 189 9.49 -2.35 -18.79
C ARG A 189 10.65 -2.99 -19.54
N ALA A 190 11.88 -2.60 -19.22
CA ALA A 190 13.08 -3.18 -19.81
C ALA A 190 13.27 -4.67 -19.48
N SER A 191 12.55 -5.22 -18.49
CA SER A 191 12.63 -6.62 -18.07
C SER A 191 11.47 -7.51 -18.57
N GLY A 192 10.62 -7.03 -19.48
CA GLY A 192 9.57 -7.83 -20.13
C GLY A 192 8.33 -8.17 -19.30
N ALA A 193 8.20 -7.64 -18.08
CA ALA A 193 7.04 -7.85 -17.21
C ALA A 193 5.93 -6.81 -17.44
N ALA A 194 4.72 -7.07 -16.91
CA ALA A 194 3.72 -6.04 -16.69
C ALA A 194 4.30 -5.01 -15.69
N ALA A 195 4.93 -3.97 -16.24
CA ALA A 195 5.93 -3.18 -15.55
C ALA A 195 5.40 -2.38 -14.36
N ARG A 196 4.12 -2.01 -14.39
CA ARG A 196 3.49 -1.21 -13.34
C ARG A 196 3.20 -2.03 -12.08
N PRO A 197 2.52 -3.20 -12.15
CA PRO A 197 2.46 -4.14 -11.02
C PRO A 197 3.85 -4.48 -10.46
N ALA A 198 4.83 -4.73 -11.34
CA ALA A 198 6.19 -5.09 -10.96
C ALA A 198 6.99 -3.95 -10.29
N ALA A 199 6.54 -2.70 -10.42
CA ALA A 199 7.19 -1.52 -9.85
C ALA A 199 6.52 -1.03 -8.55
N LYS A 200 5.45 -1.66 -8.07
CA LYS A 200 4.65 -1.14 -6.94
C LYS A 200 5.48 -0.88 -5.69
N SER A 201 6.40 -1.78 -5.34
CA SER A 201 7.26 -1.62 -4.16
C SER A 201 8.25 -0.46 -4.33
N GLU A 202 8.86 -0.32 -5.51
CA GLU A 202 9.77 0.79 -5.80
C GLU A 202 9.02 2.13 -5.82
N ILE A 203 7.84 2.19 -6.44
CA ILE A 203 6.98 3.39 -6.44
C ILE A 203 6.64 3.77 -4.99
N GLN A 204 6.24 2.80 -4.16
CA GLN A 204 5.91 3.04 -2.76
C GLN A 204 7.09 3.65 -1.98
N SER A 205 8.29 3.10 -2.16
CA SER A 205 9.50 3.63 -1.51
C SER A 205 9.80 5.07 -1.95
N GLU A 206 9.61 5.37 -3.23
CA GLU A 206 9.85 6.71 -3.77
C GLU A 206 8.80 7.73 -3.33
N VAL A 207 7.55 7.30 -3.14
CA VAL A 207 6.48 8.13 -2.56
C VAL A 207 6.86 8.58 -1.15
N TRP A 208 7.20 7.65 -0.27
CA TRP A 208 7.62 7.97 1.10
C TRP A 208 8.85 8.86 1.12
N LYS A 209 9.90 8.51 0.36
CA LYS A 209 11.11 9.33 0.27
C LYS A 209 10.81 10.77 -0.18
N SER A 210 9.90 10.94 -1.14
CA SER A 210 9.53 12.27 -1.64
C SER A 210 8.73 13.06 -0.62
N ARG A 211 7.81 12.40 0.10
CA ARG A 211 7.02 13.02 1.17
C ARG A 211 7.91 13.46 2.33
N ASP A 212 8.78 12.58 2.79
CA ASP A 212 9.63 12.81 3.96
C ASP A 212 10.69 13.89 3.71
N ALA A 213 11.11 14.08 2.45
CA ALA A 213 12.09 15.11 2.07
C ALA A 213 11.52 16.54 2.14
N LYS A 214 10.20 16.72 1.98
CA LYS A 214 9.55 18.04 2.02
C LYS A 214 8.19 17.91 2.70
N TRP A 215 8.23 17.98 4.03
CA TRP A 215 7.02 17.94 4.83
C TRP A 215 6.16 19.19 4.60
N ILE A 216 4.91 18.96 4.22
CA ILE A 216 3.91 20.01 4.03
C ILE A 216 2.62 19.50 4.63
N LYS A 217 2.02 20.24 5.57
CA LYS A 217 0.77 19.80 6.19
C LYS A 217 -0.30 19.47 5.13
N LEU A 218 -0.81 18.25 5.15
CA LEU A 218 -1.97 17.84 4.35
C LEU A 218 -3.22 17.67 5.23
N ASP A 219 -4.36 17.43 4.62
CA ASP A 219 -5.62 17.21 5.32
C ASP A 219 -5.53 15.95 6.20
N GLY A 220 -6.14 16.00 7.39
CA GLY A 220 -6.17 14.86 8.32
C GLY A 220 -4.86 14.61 9.10
N GLU A 221 -3.94 15.59 9.16
CA GLU A 221 -2.82 15.54 10.12
C GLU A 221 -3.28 15.79 11.55
N GLY A 222 -2.74 14.98 12.47
CA GLY A 222 -2.87 15.12 13.90
C GLY A 222 -1.61 15.73 14.52
N GLN A 223 -1.49 15.59 15.83
CA GLN A 223 -0.32 15.99 16.61
C GLN A 223 0.92 15.15 16.27
N GLN A 224 0.75 13.88 15.88
CA GLN A 224 1.86 13.00 15.55
C GLN A 224 2.73 13.52 14.37
N GLU A 225 2.20 14.42 13.53
CA GLU A 225 2.91 15.09 12.44
C GLU A 225 3.51 16.45 12.80
N ALA A 226 3.22 17.01 13.98
CA ALA A 226 3.55 18.41 14.30
C ALA A 226 5.06 18.69 14.39
N THR A 227 5.89 17.66 14.50
CA THR A 227 7.36 17.76 14.63
C THR A 227 8.12 17.33 13.36
N LYS A 228 7.42 17.18 12.23
CA LYS A 228 8.00 16.78 10.93
C LYS A 228 8.21 18.01 10.04
#